data_AF-A0AAW0M2Z1-F1
#
_entry.id   AF-A0AAW0M2Z1-F1
#
_cell.length_a   1.000
_cell.length_b   1.000
_cell.length_c   1.000
_cell.angle_alpha   90.00
_cell.angle_beta   90.00
_cell.angle_gamma   90.00
#
_symmetry.space_group_name_H-M   'P 1'
#
loop_
_entity.id
_entity.type
_entity.pdbx_description
1 polymer ?
#
loop_
_entity_poly.entity_id
_entity_poly.type
_entity_poly.pdbx_seq_one_letter_code
_entity_poly.pdbx_strand_id
1 'polypeptide(L)'
;MLNLKTPRMTWFPKLPPTSYGKNQDQVFGLGQCRGDVSSKDCSSCIQDAAKQIRQCCPNQADARIWYDHCFLRYNNKSFIGEIDTSFGIFYWNVENVTDL
;
A
#
# COMPACT_ATOMS: atom_id res chain seq x y z
N MET A 1 -11.91 -14.13 6.08
CA MET A 1 -10.93 -13.20 6.70
C MET A 1 -9.59 -13.40 6.02
N LEU A 2 -9.13 -12.42 5.23
CA LEU A 2 -7.82 -12.48 4.58
C LEU A 2 -6.72 -12.32 5.64
N ASN A 3 -6.08 -13.42 6.02
CA ASN A 3 -4.90 -13.42 6.88
C ASN A 3 -3.68 -13.13 6.02
N LEU A 4 -3.35 -11.85 5.85
CA LEU A 4 -2.05 -11.43 5.34
C LEU A 4 -0.99 -11.85 6.37
N LYS A 5 -0.39 -13.02 6.17
CA LYS A 5 0.78 -13.44 6.95
C LYS A 5 1.92 -12.49 6.59
N THR A 6 2.31 -11.64 7.53
CA THR A 6 3.54 -10.85 7.44
C THR A 6 4.74 -11.80 7.47
N PRO A 7 5.53 -11.95 6.39
CA PRO A 7 6.75 -12.72 6.44
C PRO A 7 7.74 -12.00 7.36
N ARG A 8 8.52 -12.78 8.12
CA ARG A 8 9.59 -12.26 8.97
C ARG A 8 10.65 -11.63 8.05
N MET A 9 10.68 -10.30 8.04
CA MET A 9 11.42 -9.45 7.12
C MET A 9 12.90 -9.41 7.52
N THR A 10 13.82 -9.89 6.69
CA THR A 10 15.27 -9.76 6.97
C THR A 10 16.01 -8.85 6.01
N TRP A 11 15.54 -8.56 4.79
CA TRP A 11 16.23 -7.62 3.91
C TRP A 11 15.24 -6.96 2.92
N PHE A 12 15.31 -5.63 2.79
CA PHE A 12 14.57 -4.70 1.89
C PHE A 12 13.25 -4.03 2.39
N PRO A 13 13.05 -2.72 2.13
CA PRO A 13 11.84 -1.95 2.50
C PRO A 13 10.60 -2.21 1.60
N LYS A 14 10.66 -3.21 0.72
CA LYS A 14 9.56 -3.60 -0.16
C LYS A 14 9.04 -4.95 0.30
N LEU A 15 7.77 -5.00 0.71
CA LEU A 15 7.09 -6.28 0.79
C LEU A 15 7.00 -6.85 -0.63
N PRO A 16 7.37 -8.12 -0.87
CA PRO A 16 7.19 -8.71 -2.18
C PRO A 16 5.70 -8.62 -2.55
N PRO A 17 5.37 -8.39 -3.83
CA PRO A 17 4.01 -8.56 -4.30
C PRO A 17 3.50 -9.94 -3.88
N THR A 18 2.35 -9.97 -3.21
CA THR A 18 1.75 -11.23 -2.76
C THR A 18 0.45 -11.45 -3.51
N SER A 19 0.13 -12.72 -3.78
CA SER A 19 -1.23 -13.10 -4.15
C SER A 19 -1.80 -14.09 -3.14
N TYR A 20 -3.11 -14.03 -2.94
CA TYR A 20 -3.83 -14.92 -2.05
C TYR A 20 -5.18 -15.29 -2.67
N GLY A 21 -5.66 -16.50 -2.40
CA GLY A 21 -6.89 -17.03 -3.01
C GLY A 21 -6.64 -17.74 -4.35
N LYS A 22 -7.71 -18.21 -4.98
CA LYS A 22 -7.70 -18.93 -6.26
C LYS A 22 -8.89 -18.51 -7.10
N ASN A 23 -8.75 -18.58 -8.43
CA ASN A 23 -9.84 -18.27 -9.37
C ASN A 23 -10.43 -16.86 -9.11
N GLN A 24 -11.74 -16.77 -8.93
CA GLN A 24 -12.47 -15.51 -8.71
C GLN A 24 -12.17 -14.87 -7.34
N ASP A 25 -11.64 -15.65 -6.39
CA ASP A 25 -11.23 -15.17 -5.06
C ASP A 25 -9.76 -14.76 -4.99
N GLN A 26 -9.04 -14.79 -6.13
CA GLN A 26 -7.64 -14.39 -6.16
C GLN A 26 -7.50 -12.87 -6.03
N VAL A 27 -6.63 -12.45 -5.12
CA VAL A 27 -6.30 -11.05 -4.87
C VAL A 27 -4.78 -10.89 -4.96
N PHE A 28 -4.35 -9.82 -5.61
CA PHE A 28 -2.97 -9.37 -5.71
C PHE A 28 -2.79 -8.17 -4.80
N GLY A 29 -1.73 -8.14 -3.99
CA GLY A 29 -1.45 -7.09 -3.02
C GLY A 29 -0.01 -6.61 -3.11
N LEU A 30 0.17 -5.30 -2.96
CA LEU A 30 1.47 -4.63 -2.89
C LEU A 30 1.48 -3.68 -1.70
N GLY A 31 2.47 -3.84 -0.82
CA GLY A 31 2.80 -2.90 0.24
C GLY A 31 4.17 -2.27 -0.01
N GLN A 32 4.24 -0.95 0.05
CA GLN A 32 5.48 -0.21 -0.15
C GLN A 32 5.66 0.79 0.98
N CYS A 33 6.83 0.78 1.62
CA CYS A 33 7.22 1.82 2.56
C CYS A 33 8.07 2.88 1.88
N ARG A 34 8.11 4.07 2.49
CA ARG A 34 9.09 5.10 2.14
C ARG A 34 10.52 4.55 2.36
N GLY A 35 11.49 4.98 1.56
CA GLY A 35 12.84 4.39 1.58
C GLY A 35 13.68 4.73 2.81
N ASP A 36 13.29 5.76 3.55
CA ASP A 36 13.97 6.38 4.69
C ASP A 36 13.33 6.02 6.05
N VAL A 37 12.21 5.29 6.07
CA VAL A 37 11.55 4.90 7.34
C VAL A 37 12.15 3.62 7.92
N SER A 38 12.15 3.53 9.25
CA SER A 38 12.62 2.34 9.96
C SER A 38 11.74 1.13 9.63
N SER A 39 12.30 -0.09 9.75
CA SER A 39 11.52 -1.31 9.55
C SER A 39 10.34 -1.44 10.51
N LYS A 40 10.46 -0.88 11.73
CA LYS A 40 9.39 -0.88 12.73
C LYS A 40 8.24 0.03 12.33
N ASP A 41 8.55 1.25 11.89
CA ASP A 41 7.53 2.22 11.50
C ASP A 41 6.84 1.79 10.20
N CYS A 42 7.63 1.25 9.25
CA CYS A 42 7.11 0.61 8.04
C CYS A 42 6.12 -0.51 8.36
N SER A 43 6.50 -1.46 9.23
CA SER A 43 5.61 -2.57 9.60
C SER A 43 4.34 -2.08 10.30
N SER A 44 4.45 -1.07 11.16
CA SER A 44 3.29 -0.52 11.87
C SER A 44 2.34 0.16 10.89
N CYS A 45 2.87 0.99 9.99
CA CYS A 45 2.10 1.65 8.95
C CYS A 45 1.35 0.66 8.05
N ILE A 46 2.01 -0.41 7.57
CA ILE A 46 1.35 -1.39 6.71
C ILE A 46 0.22 -2.13 7.45
N GLN A 47 0.38 -2.42 8.74
CA GLN A 47 -0.68 -3.06 9.55
C GLN A 47 -1.90 -2.14 9.71
N ASP A 48 -1.66 -0.85 10.01
CA ASP A 48 -2.71 0.16 10.12
C ASP A 48 -3.41 0.37 8.77
N ALA A 49 -2.64 0.48 7.69
CA ALA A 49 -3.18 0.57 6.32
C ALA A 49 -4.06 -0.63 5.97
N ALA A 50 -3.63 -1.85 6.29
CA ALA A 50 -4.41 -3.06 6.03
C ALA A 50 -5.71 -3.11 6.84
N LYS A 51 -5.74 -2.55 8.05
CA LYS A 51 -6.95 -2.40 8.85
C LYS A 51 -7.87 -1.34 8.26
N GLN A 52 -7.35 -0.15 7.98
CA GLN A 52 -8.12 1.00 7.57
C GLN A 52 -8.71 0.84 6.16
N ILE A 53 -7.97 0.26 5.21
CA ILE A 53 -8.43 0.11 3.82
C ILE A 53 -9.72 -0.71 3.73
N ARG A 54 -9.89 -1.70 4.62
CA ARG A 54 -11.11 -2.53 4.69
C ARG A 54 -12.31 -1.76 5.25
N GLN A 55 -12.07 -0.75 6.07
CA GLN A 55 -13.10 0.11 6.64
C GLN A 55 -13.52 1.20 5.64
N CYS A 56 -12.55 1.83 4.97
CA CYS A 56 -12.81 2.88 3.99
C CYS A 56 -13.40 2.35 2.68
N CYS A 57 -13.02 1.14 2.26
CA CYS A 57 -13.39 0.56 0.97
C CYS A 57 -14.09 -0.80 1.15
N PRO A 58 -15.27 -0.86 1.80
CA PRO A 58 -15.97 -2.12 2.02
C PRO A 58 -16.37 -2.75 0.68
N ASN A 59 -16.11 -4.06 0.54
CA ASN A 59 -16.46 -4.87 -0.63
C ASN A 59 -15.91 -4.36 -1.98
N GLN A 60 -14.85 -3.54 -1.98
CA GLN A 60 -14.20 -3.08 -3.20
C GLN A 60 -13.15 -4.08 -3.67
N ALA A 61 -13.11 -4.31 -4.98
CA ALA A 61 -12.18 -5.23 -5.62
C ALA A 61 -10.82 -4.59 -5.94
N ASP A 62 -10.75 -3.28 -6.18
CA ASP A 62 -9.51 -2.46 -6.23
C ASP A 62 -9.60 -1.44 -5.10
N ALA A 63 -8.61 -1.42 -4.22
CA ALA A 63 -8.50 -0.38 -3.21
C ALA A 63 -7.04 0.02 -3.01
N ARG A 64 -6.85 1.31 -2.71
CA ARG A 64 -5.55 1.95 -2.54
C ARG A 64 -5.61 2.86 -1.32
N ILE A 65 -4.58 2.85 -0.48
CA ILE A 65 -4.46 3.75 0.65
C ILE A 65 -3.00 4.24 0.77
N TRP A 66 -2.85 5.53 1.07
CA TRP A 66 -1.57 6.19 1.25
C TRP A 66 -1.49 6.79 2.66
N TYR A 67 -0.36 6.58 3.30
CA TYR A 67 0.08 7.20 4.54
C TYR A 67 1.48 7.77 4.35
N ASP A 68 1.92 8.61 5.27
CA ASP A 68 3.23 9.27 5.22
C ASP A 68 4.42 8.30 5.15
N HIS A 69 4.24 7.08 5.66
CA HIS A 69 5.29 6.07 5.74
C HIS A 69 5.08 4.89 4.78
N CYS A 70 3.87 4.72 4.24
CA CYS A 70 3.57 3.55 3.41
C CYS A 70 2.37 3.74 2.47
N PHE A 71 2.36 2.92 1.43
CA PHE A 71 1.30 2.73 0.47
C PHE A 71 0.88 1.26 0.47
N LEU A 72 -0.42 1.00 0.37
CA LEU A 72 -0.99 -0.34 0.22
C LEU A 72 -2.05 -0.35 -0.88
N ARG A 73 -1.95 -1.30 -1.80
CA ARG A 73 -2.95 -1.57 -2.82
C ARG A 73 -3.27 -3.05 -2.90
N TYR A 74 -4.54 -3.37 -3.12
CA TYR A 74 -4.94 -4.70 -3.57
C TYR A 74 -5.89 -4.62 -4.77
N ASN A 75 -5.88 -5.64 -5.61
CA ASN A 75 -6.80 -5.80 -6.74
C ASN A 75 -7.08 -7.29 -7.02
N ASN A 76 -8.27 -7.65 -7.51
CA ASN A 76 -8.57 -9.01 -7.99
C ASN A 76 -8.01 -9.31 -9.40
N LYS A 77 -7.44 -8.32 -10.07
CA LYS A 77 -6.64 -8.42 -11.29
C LYS A 77 -5.18 -8.11 -10.99
N SER A 78 -4.25 -8.83 -11.62
CA SER A 78 -2.82 -8.54 -11.48
C SER A 78 -2.51 -7.14 -12.00
N PHE A 79 -1.81 -6.35 -11.21
CA PHE A 79 -1.29 -5.02 -11.57
C PHE A 79 0.22 -4.91 -11.34
N ILE A 80 0.86 -6.01 -10.95
CA ILE A 80 2.28 -6.02 -10.57
C ILE A 80 3.12 -5.87 -11.82
N GLY A 81 3.93 -4.80 -11.88
CA GLY A 81 4.77 -4.49 -13.04
C GLY A 81 4.07 -3.67 -14.12
N GLU A 82 2.77 -3.42 -13.99
CA GLU A 82 2.00 -2.61 -14.93
C GLU A 82 2.09 -1.11 -14.57
N ILE A 83 2.25 -0.26 -15.57
CA ILE A 83 2.26 1.19 -15.38
C ILE A 83 0.82 1.66 -15.16
N ASP A 84 0.59 2.39 -14.07
CA ASP A 84 -0.70 2.97 -13.72
C ASP A 84 -0.52 4.44 -13.31
N THR A 85 -0.97 5.36 -14.17
CA THR A 85 -0.94 6.81 -13.94
C THR A 85 -2.32 7.39 -13.61
N SER A 86 -3.33 6.53 -13.39
CA SER A 86 -4.72 6.96 -13.26
C SER A 86 -5.06 7.60 -11.91
N PHE A 87 -4.31 7.29 -10.85
CA PHE A 87 -4.53 7.84 -9.52
C PHE A 87 -3.21 8.20 -8.83
N GLY A 88 -3.10 9.44 -8.37
CA GLY A 88 -2.03 9.94 -7.52
C GLY A 88 -2.58 10.99 -6.55
N ILE A 89 -2.07 11.00 -5.32
CA ILE A 89 -2.37 12.05 -4.34
C ILE A 89 -1.22 13.05 -4.40
N PHE A 90 -1.53 14.26 -4.84
CA PHE A 90 -0.56 15.35 -4.93
C PHE A 90 -0.81 16.32 -3.78
N TYR A 91 0.19 16.47 -2.92
CA TYR A 91 0.21 17.50 -1.89
C TYR A 91 1.00 18.69 -2.39
N TRP A 92 0.35 19.84 -2.42
CA TRP A 92 0.95 21.11 -2.83
C TRP A 92 1.13 21.98 -1.60
N ASN A 93 2.31 22.60 -1.46
CA ASN A 93 2.44 23.70 -0.51
C ASN A 93 1.61 24.87 -1.03
N VAL A 94 0.70 25.37 -0.20
CA VAL A 94 -0.18 26.51 -0.49
C VAL A 94 0.37 27.82 0.10
N GLU A 95 1.49 27.77 0.79
CA GLU A 95 2.18 28.94 1.32
C GLU A 95 2.83 29.75 0.21
N ASN A 96 2.86 31.07 0.40
CA ASN A 96 3.56 31.97 -0.50
C ASN A 96 5.07 31.79 -0.35
N VAL A 97 5.77 31.64 -1.48
CA VAL A 97 7.23 31.69 -1.51
C VAL A 97 7.64 33.15 -1.42
N THR A 98 8.16 33.58 -0.28
CA THR A 98 8.86 34.86 -0.16
C THR A 98 10.32 34.68 -0.56
N ASP A 99 10.78 35.50 -1.50
CA ASP A 99 12.21 35.64 -1.79
C ASP A 99 12.86 36.30 -0.56
N LEU A 100 13.77 35.57 0.09
CA LEU A 100 14.62 36.07 1.19
C LEU A 100 15.70 37.02 0.66
#